data_AF-X1JE04-F1
#
_entry.id   AF-X1JE04-F1
#
_cell.length_a   1.000
_cell.length_b   1.000
_cell.length_c   1.000
_cell.angle_alpha   90.00
_cell.angle_beta   90.00
_cell.angle_gamma   90.00
#
_symmetry.space_group_name_H-M   'P 1'
#
loop_
_entity.id
_entity.type
_entity.pdbx_description
1 polymer ?
#
loop_
_entity_poly.entity_id
_entity_poly.type
_entity_poly.pdbx_seq_one_letter_code
_entity_poly.pdbx_strand_id
1 'polypeptide(L)'
;YAAEFTVHDAKWTTAFFTSRTGSPTATVAEDGGATVLEITERSDEFSYTKRVTVGADDRLVVEYEFGQEGLDDAYLQLGWRPAVLWLDGAGYEVTTAEKSEEGRMTYGRGDRRVLWSGLREMRFSSIFGTWRIKTSHDMTLYDDRDKGTFFLGWDQKLADGERYRETVELTLEASSGSIGGIKVSDFEWTREAEEGYARVG
;
A
#
# COMPACT_ATOMS: atom_id res chain seq x y z
N TYR A 1 4.47 5.01 -4.83
CA TYR A 1 3.71 5.63 -3.74
C TYR A 1 3.33 4.52 -2.79
N ALA A 2 4.05 4.38 -1.68
CA ALA A 2 3.78 3.30 -0.73
C ALA A 2 2.82 3.81 0.35
N ALA A 3 1.53 3.50 0.19
CA ALA A 3 0.46 3.71 1.17
C ALA A 3 0.26 5.18 1.57
N GLU A 4 -0.49 5.90 0.75
CA GLU A 4 -0.99 7.22 1.11
C GLU A 4 -2.16 7.07 2.07
N PHE A 5 -2.10 7.75 3.21
CA PHE A 5 -3.23 7.91 4.11
C PHE A 5 -3.91 9.23 3.80
N THR A 6 -5.18 9.19 3.43
CA THR A 6 -6.03 10.37 3.29
C THR A 6 -7.31 10.15 4.07
N VAL A 7 -7.60 11.01 5.05
CA VAL A 7 -8.86 10.99 5.79
C VAL A 7 -9.74 12.10 5.26
N HIS A 8 -10.98 11.77 4.91
CA HIS A 8 -11.94 12.70 4.32
C HIS A 8 -13.36 12.42 4.83
N ASP A 9 -14.29 13.32 4.52
CA ASP A 9 -15.72 13.12 4.77
C ASP A 9 -16.35 12.12 3.79
N ALA A 10 -17.50 11.52 4.10
CA ALA A 10 -18.14 10.52 3.22
C ALA A 10 -18.42 11.05 1.80
N LYS A 11 -18.55 12.37 1.64
CA LYS A 11 -18.84 13.04 0.38
C LYS A 11 -17.59 13.40 -0.43
N TRP A 12 -16.40 13.15 0.11
CA TRP A 12 -15.12 13.46 -0.54
C TRP A 12 -14.97 14.94 -0.89
N THR A 13 -15.53 15.81 -0.06
CA THR A 13 -15.47 17.27 -0.23
C THR A 13 -14.42 17.92 0.64
N THR A 14 -14.09 17.30 1.78
CA THR A 14 -13.16 17.83 2.77
C THR A 14 -12.16 16.75 3.13
N ALA A 15 -10.86 17.02 2.94
CA ALA A 15 -9.79 16.19 3.46
C ALA A 15 -9.37 16.75 4.82
N PHE A 16 -9.50 15.95 5.88
CA PHE A 16 -9.08 16.28 7.23
C PHE A 16 -7.59 16.02 7.43
N PHE A 17 -7.07 14.98 6.77
CA PHE A 17 -5.67 14.59 6.85
C PHE A 17 -5.16 14.06 5.51
N THR A 18 -3.90 14.34 5.19
CA THR A 18 -3.16 13.65 4.14
C THR A 18 -1.69 13.47 4.54
N SER A 19 -1.18 12.26 4.40
CA SER A 19 0.23 11.96 4.70
C SER A 19 1.21 12.65 3.72
N ARG A 20 0.70 13.29 2.65
CA ARG A 20 1.54 14.03 1.68
C ARG A 20 2.04 15.37 2.17
N THR A 21 1.28 16.03 3.04
CA THR A 21 1.61 17.35 3.59
C THR A 21 2.03 17.26 5.05
N GLY A 22 2.19 16.04 5.53
CA GLY A 22 2.49 15.68 6.89
C GLY A 22 3.93 15.94 7.32
N SER A 23 4.23 15.64 8.57
CA SER A 23 5.57 15.66 9.16
C SER A 23 5.82 14.39 9.96
N PRO A 24 5.90 13.22 9.28
CA PRO A 24 6.09 11.95 9.96
C PRO A 24 7.46 11.85 10.62
N THR A 25 7.56 11.04 11.66
CA THR A 25 8.82 10.60 12.26
C THR A 25 9.13 9.18 11.80
N ALA A 26 10.38 8.90 11.46
CA ALA A 26 10.82 7.58 11.01
C ALA A 26 11.98 7.06 11.87
N THR A 27 11.96 5.78 12.20
CA THR A 27 13.05 5.07 12.90
C THR A 27 13.36 3.76 12.20
N VAL A 28 14.64 3.39 12.14
CA VAL A 28 15.10 2.12 11.57
C VAL A 28 15.78 1.32 12.67
N ALA A 29 15.45 0.04 12.77
CA ALA A 29 16.03 -0.90 13.72
C ALA A 29 16.26 -2.28 13.08
N GLU A 30 17.21 -3.03 13.64
CA GLU A 30 17.41 -4.44 13.34
C GLU A 30 16.72 -5.28 14.43
N ASP A 31 15.84 -6.20 14.02
CA ASP A 31 15.07 -7.07 14.92
C ASP A 31 15.09 -8.51 14.39
N GLY A 32 15.73 -9.43 15.12
CA GLY A 32 15.75 -10.85 14.75
C GLY A 32 16.38 -11.16 13.38
N GLY A 33 17.25 -10.30 12.85
CA GLY A 33 17.84 -10.45 11.52
C GLY A 33 16.99 -9.88 10.38
N ALA A 34 15.91 -9.17 10.70
CA ALA A 34 15.12 -8.37 9.77
C ALA A 34 15.38 -6.87 10.02
N THR A 35 15.32 -6.10 8.94
CA THR A 35 15.34 -4.63 9.02
C THR A 35 13.91 -4.13 9.17
N VAL A 36 13.66 -3.32 10.20
CA VAL A 36 12.36 -2.74 10.52
C VAL A 36 12.44 -1.23 10.38
N LEU A 37 11.61 -0.66 9.50
CA LEU A 37 11.35 0.76 9.40
C LEU A 37 9.99 1.06 10.02
N GLU A 38 9.96 1.87 11.07
CA GLU A 38 8.73 2.36 11.68
C GLU A 38 8.54 3.84 11.34
N ILE A 39 7.34 4.20 10.89
CA ILE A 39 6.95 5.57 10.54
C ILE A 39 5.71 5.91 11.36
N THR A 40 5.76 7.01 12.09
CA THR A 40 4.65 7.48 12.92
C THR A 40 4.28 8.90 12.56
N GLU A 41 2.99 9.20 12.64
CA GLU A 41 2.49 10.56 12.50
C GLU A 41 1.21 10.75 13.29
N ARG A 42 1.04 11.95 13.84
CA ARG A 42 -0.16 12.35 14.59
C ARG A 42 -0.50 13.81 14.27
N SER A 43 -1.76 14.05 13.95
CA SER A 43 -2.43 15.35 13.95
C SER A 43 -3.51 15.37 15.04
N ASP A 44 -4.30 16.46 15.08
CA ASP A 44 -5.43 16.57 16.00
C ASP A 44 -6.53 15.54 15.67
N GLU A 45 -6.74 15.26 14.38
CA GLU A 45 -7.84 14.43 13.89
C GLU A 45 -7.44 12.99 13.54
N PHE A 46 -6.16 12.72 13.29
CA PHE A 46 -5.72 11.40 12.82
C PHE A 46 -4.33 11.03 13.32
N SER A 47 -4.10 9.74 13.54
CA SER A 47 -2.75 9.23 13.78
C SER A 47 -2.54 7.86 13.16
N TYR A 48 -1.33 7.61 12.71
CA TYR A 48 -0.92 6.30 12.22
C TYR A 48 0.49 5.91 12.66
N THR A 49 0.71 4.61 12.67
CA THR A 49 2.00 3.95 12.72
C THR A 49 2.06 2.97 11.56
N LYS A 50 3.11 3.04 10.75
CA LYS A 50 3.41 2.14 9.65
C LYS A 50 4.71 1.44 9.96
N ARG A 51 4.70 0.13 10.12
CA ARG A 51 5.88 -0.70 10.33
C ARG A 51 6.14 -1.50 9.06
N VAL A 52 7.32 -1.35 8.47
CA VAL A 52 7.78 -2.10 7.30
C VAL A 52 8.90 -3.02 7.78
N THR A 53 8.66 -4.32 7.73
CA THR A 53 9.64 -5.34 8.09
C THR A 53 10.13 -6.04 6.83
N VAL A 54 11.43 -6.01 6.59
CA VAL A 54 12.09 -6.71 5.48
C VAL A 54 12.85 -7.91 6.05
N GLY A 55 12.35 -9.11 5.76
CA GLY A 55 12.98 -10.37 6.16
C GLY A 55 14.09 -10.80 5.19
N ALA A 56 14.87 -11.81 5.61
CA ALA A 56 15.97 -12.38 4.82
C ALA A 56 15.51 -13.20 3.59
N ASP A 57 14.20 -13.42 3.43
CA ASP A 57 13.56 -14.26 2.41
C ASP A 57 12.85 -13.45 1.32
N ASP A 58 13.29 -12.21 1.06
CA ASP A 58 12.67 -11.26 0.12
C ASP A 58 11.18 -10.98 0.42
N ARG A 59 10.76 -11.28 1.65
CA ARG A 59 9.42 -10.98 2.17
C ARG A 59 9.44 -9.62 2.86
N LEU A 60 8.50 -8.79 2.45
CA LEU A 60 8.22 -7.49 3.04
C LEU A 60 6.83 -7.54 3.69
N VAL A 61 6.76 -7.27 4.98
CA VAL A 61 5.49 -7.14 5.71
C VAL A 61 5.29 -5.69 6.07
N VAL A 62 4.15 -5.11 5.66
CA VAL A 62 3.75 -3.77 6.08
C VAL A 62 2.57 -3.89 7.02
N GLU A 63 2.74 -3.37 8.22
CA GLU A 63 1.69 -3.27 9.23
C GLU A 63 1.33 -1.82 9.41
N TYR A 64 0.04 -1.55 9.53
CA TYR A 64 -0.48 -0.24 9.84
C TYR A 64 -1.31 -0.33 11.11
N GLU A 65 -1.14 0.64 12.00
CA GLU A 65 -2.09 0.92 13.07
C GLU A 65 -2.53 2.37 12.95
N PHE A 66 -3.83 2.63 12.87
CA PHE A 66 -4.35 3.98 12.64
C PHE A 66 -5.71 4.20 13.28
N GLY A 67 -6.12 5.46 13.37
CA GLY A 67 -7.40 5.85 13.95
C GLY A 67 -7.58 7.36 13.94
N GLN A 68 -8.82 7.79 14.13
CA GLN A 68 -9.21 9.19 14.15
C GLN A 68 -9.84 9.57 15.48
N GLU A 69 -9.72 10.84 15.86
CA GLU A 69 -10.33 11.42 17.05
C GLU A 69 -11.12 12.68 16.66
N GLY A 70 -12.36 12.81 17.14
CA GLY A 70 -13.16 14.02 17.04
C GLY A 70 -13.86 14.26 15.69
N LEU A 71 -13.82 13.32 14.75
CA LEU A 71 -14.57 13.42 13.49
C LEU A 71 -15.84 12.54 13.53
N ASP A 72 -16.99 13.15 13.22
CA ASP A 72 -18.28 12.45 13.19
C ASP A 72 -18.46 11.56 11.94
N ASP A 73 -17.79 11.91 10.84
CA ASP A 73 -17.95 11.24 9.53
C ASP A 73 -16.60 11.13 8.81
N ALA A 74 -15.71 10.29 9.32
CA ALA A 74 -14.39 10.06 8.76
C ALA A 74 -14.33 8.78 7.92
N TYR A 75 -13.74 8.90 6.73
CA TYR A 75 -13.39 7.80 5.86
C TYR A 75 -11.90 7.85 5.56
N LEU A 76 -11.24 6.71 5.73
CA LEU A 76 -9.86 6.52 5.33
C LEU A 76 -9.83 5.98 3.91
N GLN A 77 -9.11 6.68 3.05
CA GLN A 77 -8.47 6.11 1.88
C GLN A 77 -7.03 5.76 2.24
N LEU A 78 -6.75 4.47 2.36
CA LEU A 78 -5.40 3.94 2.33
C LEU A 78 -5.17 3.40 0.93
N GLY A 79 -3.98 3.51 0.35
CA GLY A 79 -3.80 2.89 -0.95
C GLY A 79 -2.40 2.86 -1.52
N TRP A 80 -2.16 1.85 -2.35
CA TRP A 80 -0.91 1.58 -3.02
C TRP A 80 -1.07 1.89 -4.49
N ARG A 81 0.00 2.35 -5.13
CA ARG A 81 -0.01 2.63 -6.57
C ARG A 81 1.01 1.79 -7.31
N PRO A 82 0.67 0.54 -7.68
CA PRO A 82 1.52 -0.25 -8.56
C PRO A 82 1.72 0.48 -9.89
N ALA A 83 2.97 0.51 -10.37
CA ALA A 83 3.27 1.07 -11.68
C ALA A 83 2.62 0.23 -12.78
N VAL A 84 2.16 0.87 -13.85
CA VAL A 84 1.45 0.19 -14.95
C VAL A 84 2.27 -0.97 -15.52
N LEU A 85 3.57 -0.77 -15.67
CA LEU A 85 4.50 -1.77 -16.19
C LEU A 85 4.48 -3.10 -15.40
N TRP A 86 4.21 -3.05 -14.09
CA TRP A 86 4.16 -4.25 -13.26
C TRP A 86 2.91 -5.11 -13.50
N LEU A 87 1.81 -4.48 -13.89
CA LEU A 87 0.53 -5.18 -14.06
C LEU A 87 0.18 -5.38 -15.52
N ASP A 88 0.64 -4.53 -16.44
CA ASP A 88 0.33 -4.66 -17.85
C ASP A 88 0.91 -5.95 -18.43
N GLY A 89 0.05 -6.79 -19.02
CA GLY A 89 0.43 -8.12 -19.52
C GLY A 89 0.75 -9.17 -18.45
N ALA A 90 0.69 -8.81 -17.16
CA ALA A 90 0.98 -9.71 -16.05
C ALA A 90 -0.07 -10.83 -15.96
N GLY A 91 0.36 -12.03 -15.60
CA GLY A 91 -0.56 -13.05 -15.09
C GLY A 91 -1.11 -12.59 -13.75
N TYR A 92 -2.38 -12.87 -13.47
CA TYR A 92 -2.98 -12.58 -12.18
C TYR A 92 -3.72 -13.78 -11.62
N GLU A 93 -3.72 -13.87 -10.31
CA GLU A 93 -4.62 -14.68 -9.50
C GLU A 93 -5.21 -13.74 -8.46
N VAL A 94 -6.54 -13.66 -8.37
CA VAL A 94 -7.23 -12.80 -7.41
C VAL A 94 -8.27 -13.61 -6.67
N THR A 95 -8.37 -13.36 -5.37
CA THR A 95 -9.39 -13.97 -4.50
C THR A 95 -10.19 -12.86 -3.85
N THR A 96 -11.49 -12.87 -4.10
CA THR A 96 -12.49 -12.08 -3.37
C THR A 96 -13.24 -12.97 -2.38
N ALA A 97 -14.13 -12.39 -1.58
CA ALA A 97 -15.02 -13.14 -0.70
C ALA A 97 -15.91 -14.15 -1.45
N GLU A 98 -16.20 -13.92 -2.74
CA GLU A 98 -17.17 -14.69 -3.51
C GLU A 98 -16.53 -15.70 -4.45
N LYS A 99 -15.32 -15.43 -4.93
CA LYS A 99 -14.67 -16.25 -5.97
C LYS A 99 -13.16 -16.07 -6.01
N SER A 100 -12.50 -17.04 -6.62
CA SER A 100 -11.14 -16.88 -7.13
C SER A 100 -11.19 -16.81 -8.65
N GLU A 101 -10.35 -15.97 -9.25
CA GLU A 101 -10.24 -15.75 -10.68
C GLU A 101 -8.76 -15.66 -11.06
N GLU A 102 -8.40 -16.25 -12.19
CA GLU A 102 -7.06 -16.15 -12.75
C GLU A 102 -7.14 -15.71 -14.21
N GLY A 103 -6.07 -15.08 -14.69
CA GLY A 103 -6.01 -14.66 -16.07
C GLY A 103 -4.74 -13.89 -16.39
N ARG A 104 -4.82 -13.09 -17.45
CA ARG A 104 -3.79 -12.12 -17.78
C ARG A 104 -4.41 -10.75 -17.88
N MET A 105 -3.73 -9.78 -17.31
CA MET A 105 -4.03 -8.38 -17.52
C MET A 105 -3.91 -8.11 -19.02
N THR A 106 -5.02 -7.74 -19.65
CA THR A 106 -5.07 -7.51 -21.09
C THR A 106 -4.42 -6.17 -21.44
N TYR A 107 -3.70 -6.17 -22.55
CA TYR A 107 -3.10 -4.97 -23.12
C TYR A 107 -4.22 -4.08 -23.69
N GLY A 108 -4.46 -2.93 -23.06
CA GLY A 108 -5.52 -1.98 -23.43
C GLY A 108 -6.38 -1.52 -22.24
N ARG A 109 -6.99 -0.33 -22.36
CA ARG A 109 -7.95 0.20 -21.36
C ARG A 109 -8.98 -0.88 -21.05
N GLY A 110 -9.05 -1.29 -19.78
CA GLY A 110 -10.22 -1.98 -19.32
C GLY A 110 -11.34 -0.96 -19.33
N ASP A 111 -12.48 -1.28 -19.90
CA ASP A 111 -13.65 -0.38 -19.87
C ASP A 111 -14.18 -0.16 -18.44
N ARG A 112 -13.56 -0.82 -17.44
CA ARG A 112 -13.94 -0.80 -16.04
C ARG A 112 -12.96 0.02 -15.22
N ARG A 113 -13.49 1.08 -14.60
CA ARG A 113 -12.78 1.86 -13.59
C ARG A 113 -12.44 1.05 -12.33
N VAL A 114 -13.30 0.10 -11.97
CA VAL A 114 -13.08 -0.86 -10.88
C VAL A 114 -12.83 -2.22 -11.50
N LEU A 115 -11.62 -2.76 -11.35
CA LEU A 115 -11.28 -4.08 -11.86
C LEU A 115 -11.81 -5.17 -10.92
N TRP A 116 -11.53 -5.02 -9.62
CA TRP A 116 -12.01 -5.91 -8.57
C TRP A 116 -12.29 -5.12 -7.29
N SER A 117 -13.29 -5.59 -6.54
CA SER A 117 -13.67 -5.10 -5.21
C SER A 117 -13.80 -6.30 -4.26
N GLY A 118 -13.62 -6.07 -2.95
CA GLY A 118 -13.68 -7.16 -1.98
C GLY A 118 -12.49 -8.12 -2.09
N LEU A 119 -11.35 -7.62 -2.57
CA LEU A 119 -10.11 -8.39 -2.72
C LEU A 119 -9.52 -8.69 -1.34
N ARG A 120 -9.20 -9.97 -1.10
CA ARG A 120 -8.51 -10.45 0.12
C ARG A 120 -7.10 -10.91 -0.17
N GLU A 121 -6.91 -11.43 -1.37
CA GLU A 121 -5.63 -11.86 -1.86
C GLU A 121 -5.50 -11.52 -3.34
N MET A 122 -4.31 -11.12 -3.74
CA MET A 122 -3.97 -10.96 -5.14
C MET A 122 -2.52 -11.36 -5.37
N ARG A 123 -2.26 -11.95 -6.51
CA ARG A 123 -0.93 -12.26 -7.01
C ARG A 123 -0.82 -11.76 -8.43
N PHE A 124 0.27 -11.08 -8.72
CA PHE A 124 0.64 -10.71 -10.08
C PHE A 124 2.01 -11.24 -10.41
N SER A 125 2.12 -11.82 -11.61
CA SER A 125 3.34 -12.38 -12.15
C SER A 125 3.67 -11.66 -13.45
N SER A 126 4.74 -10.86 -13.44
CA SER A 126 5.22 -10.09 -14.58
C SER A 126 6.63 -10.53 -14.98
N ILE A 127 7.17 -9.93 -16.04
CA ILE A 127 8.57 -10.14 -16.42
C ILE A 127 9.56 -9.59 -15.38
N PHE A 128 9.11 -8.72 -14.47
CA PHE A 128 9.91 -8.12 -13.40
C PHE A 128 9.93 -8.97 -12.13
N GLY A 129 9.04 -9.96 -12.04
CA GLY A 129 8.90 -10.84 -10.89
C GLY A 129 7.45 -11.06 -10.52
N THR A 130 7.27 -11.81 -9.43
CA THR A 130 5.97 -12.04 -8.81
C THR A 130 5.85 -11.14 -7.58
N TRP A 131 4.66 -10.58 -7.36
CA TRP A 131 4.27 -10.08 -6.05
C TRP A 131 2.91 -10.63 -5.65
N ARG A 132 2.76 -10.92 -4.37
CA ARG A 132 1.50 -11.33 -3.75
C ARG A 132 1.15 -10.31 -2.68
N ILE A 133 -0.10 -9.87 -2.59
CA ILE A 133 -0.64 -9.15 -1.44
C ILE A 133 -1.69 -10.02 -0.79
N LYS A 134 -1.60 -10.13 0.53
CA LYS A 134 -2.66 -10.64 1.39
C LYS A 134 -3.04 -9.57 2.40
N THR A 135 -4.33 -9.40 2.63
CA THR A 135 -4.88 -8.39 3.55
C THR A 135 -5.99 -8.97 4.44
N SER A 136 -6.15 -8.36 5.60
CA SER A 136 -7.22 -8.63 6.55
C SER A 136 -8.54 -7.92 6.23
N HIS A 137 -8.57 -6.98 5.27
CA HIS A 137 -9.75 -6.19 4.93
C HIS A 137 -9.99 -6.15 3.42
N ASP A 138 -11.18 -5.73 3.01
CA ASP A 138 -11.55 -5.69 1.60
C ASP A 138 -10.83 -4.56 0.87
N MET A 139 -10.05 -4.91 -0.16
CA MET A 139 -9.44 -3.95 -1.07
C MET A 139 -10.25 -3.80 -2.36
N THR A 140 -10.06 -2.66 -3.01
CA THR A 140 -10.54 -2.40 -4.37
C THR A 140 -9.37 -2.02 -5.26
N LEU A 141 -9.21 -2.71 -6.40
CA LEU A 141 -8.23 -2.35 -7.43
C LEU A 141 -8.93 -1.55 -8.53
N TYR A 142 -8.50 -0.31 -8.67
CA TYR A 142 -8.98 0.64 -9.66
C TYR A 142 -8.03 0.71 -10.86
N ASP A 143 -8.60 0.75 -12.06
CA ASP A 143 -7.88 1.01 -13.31
C ASP A 143 -7.69 2.53 -13.50
N ASP A 144 -6.60 3.04 -12.95
CA ASP A 144 -6.19 4.44 -13.04
C ASP A 144 -5.08 4.63 -14.11
N ARG A 145 -4.96 3.72 -15.09
CA ARG A 145 -3.87 3.71 -16.10
C ARG A 145 -3.78 5.00 -16.90
N ASP A 146 -4.88 5.74 -17.04
CA ASP A 146 -4.92 7.07 -17.65
C ASP A 146 -4.07 8.10 -16.88
N LYS A 147 -3.83 7.87 -15.59
CA LYS A 147 -2.92 8.63 -14.71
C LYS A 147 -1.53 7.99 -14.58
N GLY A 148 -1.25 6.93 -15.37
CA GLY A 148 0.04 6.23 -15.36
C GLY A 148 0.25 5.30 -14.15
N THR A 149 -0.79 4.97 -13.39
CA THR A 149 -0.70 4.08 -12.22
C THR A 149 -1.94 3.20 -12.10
N PHE A 150 -1.85 2.06 -11.43
CA PHE A 150 -3.05 1.47 -10.82
C PHE A 150 -3.25 2.06 -9.43
N PHE A 151 -4.46 1.96 -8.88
CA PHE A 151 -4.72 2.32 -7.49
C PHE A 151 -5.36 1.14 -6.77
N LEU A 152 -4.64 0.55 -5.82
CA LEU A 152 -5.16 -0.47 -4.92
C LEU A 152 -5.52 0.23 -3.62
N GLY A 153 -6.81 0.44 -3.37
CA GLY A 153 -7.32 1.22 -2.25
C GLY A 153 -8.08 0.38 -1.23
N TRP A 154 -8.02 0.81 0.03
CA TRP A 154 -8.96 0.47 1.08
C TRP A 154 -9.77 1.73 1.36
N ASP A 155 -11.09 1.62 1.26
CA ASP A 155 -12.02 2.70 1.62
C ASP A 155 -12.78 2.24 2.87
N GLN A 156 -12.44 2.80 4.02
CA GLN A 156 -12.94 2.35 5.32
C GLN A 156 -13.52 3.51 6.12
N LYS A 157 -14.76 3.33 6.62
CA LYS A 157 -15.32 4.24 7.62
C LYS A 157 -14.56 4.08 8.94
N LEU A 158 -14.12 5.20 9.52
CA LEU A 158 -13.46 5.23 10.81
C LEU A 158 -14.43 5.75 11.89
N ALA A 159 -14.64 4.99 12.94
CA ALA A 159 -15.36 5.45 14.12
C ALA A 159 -14.46 6.30 15.02
N ASP A 160 -15.08 7.25 15.72
CA ASP A 160 -14.39 8.14 16.65
C ASP A 160 -13.75 7.35 17.80
N GLY A 161 -12.46 7.56 18.03
CA GLY A 161 -11.68 6.92 19.08
C GLY A 161 -11.34 5.45 18.82
N GLU A 162 -11.75 4.85 17.71
CA GLU A 162 -11.41 3.48 17.36
C GLU A 162 -10.02 3.37 16.70
N ARG A 163 -9.34 2.26 16.98
CA ARG A 163 -8.04 1.90 16.39
C ARG A 163 -8.19 0.69 15.48
N TYR A 164 -7.61 0.80 14.30
CA TYR A 164 -7.65 -0.22 13.26
C TYR A 164 -6.25 -0.74 12.99
N ARG A 165 -6.17 -2.00 12.55
CA ARG A 165 -4.93 -2.64 12.17
C ARG A 165 -5.05 -3.28 10.80
N GLU A 166 -4.02 -3.08 9.99
CA GLU A 166 -3.91 -3.67 8.68
C GLU A 166 -2.55 -4.32 8.51
N THR A 167 -2.55 -5.51 7.91
CA THR A 167 -1.31 -6.17 7.51
C THR A 167 -1.37 -6.43 6.02
N VAL A 168 -0.31 -6.03 5.34
CA VAL A 168 -0.08 -6.29 3.92
C VAL A 168 1.22 -7.07 3.82
N GLU A 169 1.12 -8.32 3.42
CA GLU A 169 2.28 -9.17 3.17
C GLU A 169 2.63 -9.16 1.69
N LEU A 170 3.90 -8.90 1.38
CA LEU A 170 4.46 -8.96 0.05
C LEU A 170 5.62 -9.94 0.00
N THR A 171 5.60 -10.79 -1.03
CA THR A 171 6.72 -11.65 -1.38
C THR A 171 7.18 -11.24 -2.77
N LEU A 172 8.45 -10.89 -2.92
CA LEU A 172 9.05 -10.59 -4.21
C LEU A 172 9.88 -11.78 -4.68
N GLU A 173 9.58 -12.29 -5.87
CA GLU A 173 10.40 -13.33 -6.49
C GLU A 173 11.38 -12.67 -7.48
N ALA A 174 12.68 -12.92 -7.29
CA ALA A 174 13.71 -12.40 -8.18
C ALA A 174 13.50 -12.84 -9.63
N SER A 175 13.62 -11.90 -10.57
CA SER A 175 13.71 -12.17 -12.01
C SER A 175 15.05 -11.70 -12.57
N SER A 176 15.47 -12.24 -13.71
CA SER A 176 16.78 -11.95 -14.35
C SER A 176 16.94 -10.53 -14.90
N GLY A 177 16.01 -9.61 -14.61
CA GLY A 177 16.01 -8.25 -15.12
C GLY A 177 15.94 -7.22 -14.00
N SER A 178 17.05 -6.52 -13.74
CA SER A 178 17.08 -5.34 -12.87
C SER A 178 16.55 -4.11 -13.63
N ILE A 179 15.27 -4.08 -13.95
CA ILE A 179 14.59 -2.83 -14.29
C ILE A 179 13.86 -2.42 -13.03
N GLY A 180 14.44 -1.45 -12.31
CA GLY A 180 13.90 -0.82 -11.10
C GLY A 180 12.88 -1.67 -10.36
N GLY A 181 13.34 -2.42 -9.35
CA GLY A 181 12.46 -3.11 -8.40
C GLY A 181 11.31 -2.21 -7.98
N ILE A 182 10.19 -2.79 -7.52
CA ILE A 182 8.99 -2.04 -7.07
C ILE A 182 9.46 -0.70 -6.53
N LYS A 183 9.13 0.40 -7.22
CA LYS A 183 9.71 1.70 -6.90
C LYS A 183 9.22 2.06 -5.49
N VAL A 184 10.01 1.66 -4.49
CA VAL A 184 9.98 2.12 -3.10
C VAL A 184 10.58 3.54 -3.07
N SER A 185 10.79 4.20 -4.22
CA SER A 185 11.27 5.59 -4.32
C SER A 185 10.41 6.62 -3.62
N ASP A 186 9.24 6.25 -3.14
CA ASP A 186 8.38 7.21 -2.45
C ASP A 186 8.62 7.16 -0.95
N PHE A 187 9.67 6.43 -0.53
CA PHE A 187 10.44 6.68 0.66
C PHE A 187 11.65 7.60 0.36
N GLU A 188 11.68 8.32 -0.78
CA GLU A 188 12.57 9.47 -0.96
C GLU A 188 12.18 10.56 0.04
N TRP A 189 12.72 10.44 1.25
CA TRP A 189 12.74 11.51 2.22
C TRP A 189 13.69 12.59 1.69
N THR A 190 13.17 13.81 1.56
CA THR A 190 13.93 14.96 1.04
C THR A 190 14.94 15.51 2.06
N ARG A 191 15.04 14.89 3.23
CA ARG A 191 16.11 15.10 4.22
C ARG A 191 16.61 13.74 4.68
N GLU A 192 17.92 13.60 4.72
CA GLU A 192 18.60 12.50 5.41
C GLU A 192 17.92 12.28 6.76
N ALA A 193 17.41 11.06 6.98
CA ALA A 193 17.11 10.60 8.32
C ALA A 193 18.46 10.54 9.04
N GLU A 194 18.75 11.55 9.86
CA GLU A 194 19.87 11.46 10.78
C GLU A 194 19.64 10.25 11.69
N GLU A 195 20.65 9.38 11.66
CA GLU A 195 20.80 8.09 12.36
C GLU A 195 20.24 6.82 11.67
N GLY A 196 21.15 6.13 10.95
CA GLY A 196 21.07 4.69 10.67
C GLY A 196 20.76 4.31 9.23
N TYR A 197 21.71 4.50 8.32
CA TYR A 197 21.60 4.03 6.93
C TYR A 197 21.49 2.50 6.86
N ALA A 198 20.36 1.99 6.38
CA ALA A 198 20.26 0.66 5.79
C ALA A 198 20.16 0.79 4.26
N ARG A 199 21.14 0.24 3.53
CA ARG A 199 21.02 -0.05 2.10
C ARG A 199 20.40 -1.43 1.97
N VAL A 200 19.24 -1.53 1.35
CA VAL A 200 18.75 -2.81 0.82
C VAL A 200 19.50 -3.05 -0.49
N GLY A 201 20.42 -4.00 -0.46
CA GLY A 201 21.26 -4.41 -1.61
C GLY A 201 20.67 -5.59 -2.35
#